data_AF-A0AAW7ZEE5-F1
#
_entry.id   AF-A0AAW7ZEE5-F1
#
_cell.length_a   1.000
_cell.length_b   1.000
_cell.length_c   1.000
_cell.angle_alpha   90.00
_cell.angle_beta   90.00
_cell.angle_gamma   90.00
#
_symmetry.space_group_name_H-M   'P 1'
#
loop_
_entity.id
_entity.type
_entity.pdbx_description
1 polymer ?
#
loop_
_entity_poly.entity_id
_entity_poly.type
_entity_poly.pdbx_seq_one_letter_code
_entity_poly.pdbx_strand_id
1 'polypeptide(L)'
;MSKSVGKNISKLRKLAGFNSLGQLSKASCVSVATLSRIEKDIQKPLPETLEKLAPLLNVSYEHLMSLAGYLPVDNSEDTSSKSPLSFEIEKVLREENITFEGVLLDNDDKDDVIEFIKVALRAIRKRKSMQKKESITFDDNQNK
;
A
#
# COMPACT_ATOMS: atom_id res chain seq x y z
N MET A 1 -16.17 14.75 -6.02
CA MET A 1 -16.76 13.57 -5.33
C MET A 1 -15.99 13.35 -4.04
N SER A 2 -16.64 13.46 -2.88
CA SER A 2 -15.98 13.21 -1.59
C SER A 2 -15.53 11.74 -1.51
N LYS A 3 -14.22 11.50 -1.44
CA LYS A 3 -13.66 10.16 -1.24
C LYS A 3 -14.11 9.70 0.16
N SER A 4 -15.10 8.79 0.23
CA SER A 4 -15.68 8.34 1.50
C SER A 4 -14.64 7.57 2.35
N VAL A 5 -14.48 7.98 3.60
CA VAL A 5 -13.46 7.46 4.53
C VAL A 5 -13.77 5.99 4.87
N GLY A 6 -15.04 5.71 5.16
CA GLY A 6 -15.54 4.40 5.49
C GLY A 6 -15.31 3.38 4.37
N LYS A 7 -15.56 3.77 3.11
CA LYS A 7 -15.27 2.89 1.95
C LYS A 7 -13.78 2.60 1.80
N ASN A 8 -12.90 3.58 2.07
CA ASN A 8 -11.45 3.36 2.03
C ASN A 8 -10.99 2.41 3.13
N ILE A 9 -11.45 2.61 4.37
CA ILE A 9 -11.14 1.72 5.50
C ILE A 9 -11.63 0.29 5.22
N SER A 10 -12.84 0.14 4.66
CA SER A 10 -13.38 -1.17 4.28
C SER A 10 -12.52 -1.88 3.23
N LYS A 11 -11.98 -1.15 2.24
CA LYS A 11 -11.05 -1.69 1.24
C LYS A 11 -9.73 -2.11 1.88
N LEU A 12 -9.12 -1.25 2.69
CA LEU A 12 -7.86 -1.53 3.39
C LEU A 12 -7.99 -2.76 4.29
N ARG A 13 -9.11 -2.90 5.00
CA ARG A 13 -9.39 -4.07 5.83
C ARG A 13 -9.33 -5.37 5.02
N LYS A 14 -9.97 -5.39 3.85
CA LYS A 14 -9.95 -6.57 2.96
C LYS A 14 -8.56 -6.83 2.40
N LEU A 15 -7.81 -5.78 2.02
CA LEU A 15 -6.44 -5.90 1.52
C LEU A 15 -5.47 -6.43 2.59
N ALA A 16 -5.68 -6.06 3.86
CA ALA A 16 -4.93 -6.57 4.99
C ALA A 16 -5.33 -8.01 5.40
N GLY A 17 -6.28 -8.64 4.71
CA GLY A 17 -6.69 -10.03 4.96
C GLY A 17 -7.79 -10.21 5.99
N PHE A 18 -8.38 -9.13 6.52
CA PHE A 18 -9.50 -9.20 7.46
C PHE A 18 -10.83 -9.31 6.70
N ASN A 19 -11.37 -10.51 6.59
CA ASN A 19 -12.61 -10.78 5.85
C ASN A 19 -13.87 -10.29 6.60
N SER A 20 -13.81 -10.20 7.93
CA SER A 20 -14.92 -9.71 8.76
C SER A 20 -14.52 -8.57 9.70
N LEU A 21 -15.51 -7.75 10.07
CA LEU A 21 -15.35 -6.72 11.11
C LEU A 21 -14.98 -7.32 12.47
N GLY A 22 -15.43 -8.56 12.75
CA GLY A 22 -15.11 -9.27 13.98
C GLY A 22 -13.62 -9.60 14.09
N GLN A 23 -12.96 -9.96 12.98
CA GLN A 23 -11.52 -10.23 12.98
C GLN A 23 -10.72 -8.94 13.23
N LEU A 24 -11.07 -7.85 12.54
CA LEU A 24 -10.42 -6.55 12.77
C LEU A 24 -10.69 -6.03 14.19
N SER A 25 -11.91 -6.21 14.71
CA SER A 25 -12.28 -5.80 16.07
C SER A 25 -11.43 -6.48 17.13
N LYS A 26 -11.23 -7.80 17.02
CA LYS A 26 -10.37 -8.56 17.94
C LYS A 26 -8.91 -8.09 17.88
N ALA A 27 -8.40 -7.77 16.70
CA ALA A 27 -7.02 -7.34 16.53
C ALA A 27 -6.78 -5.88 16.97
N SER A 28 -7.73 -4.99 16.73
CA SER A 28 -7.62 -3.54 17.01
C SER A 28 -8.11 -3.12 18.40
N CYS A 29 -8.76 -4.03 19.13
CA CYS A 29 -9.51 -3.72 20.36
C CYS A 29 -10.60 -2.63 20.18
N VAL A 30 -11.03 -2.38 18.94
CA VAL A 30 -12.14 -1.48 18.63
C VAL A 30 -13.42 -2.30 18.48
N SER A 31 -14.53 -1.85 19.07
CA SER A 31 -15.79 -2.60 18.99
C SER A 31 -16.28 -2.77 17.54
N VAL A 32 -16.87 -3.92 17.23
CA VAL A 32 -17.50 -4.19 15.91
C VAL A 32 -18.52 -3.12 15.54
N ALA A 33 -19.28 -2.61 16.52
CA ALA A 33 -20.27 -1.56 16.32
C ALA A 33 -19.61 -0.24 15.87
N THR A 34 -18.51 0.16 16.51
CA THR A 34 -17.74 1.35 16.13
C THR A 34 -17.15 1.20 14.74
N LEU A 35 -16.53 0.06 14.42
CA LEU A 35 -15.98 -0.19 13.08
C LEU A 35 -17.08 -0.17 12.00
N SER A 36 -18.26 -0.74 12.28
CA SER A 36 -19.39 -0.72 11.35
C SER A 36 -19.89 0.70 11.07
N ARG A 37 -20.00 1.54 12.10
CA ARG A 37 -20.38 2.95 11.94
C ARG A 37 -19.33 3.73 11.14
N ILE A 38 -18.04 3.45 11.34
CA ILE A 38 -16.94 4.05 10.58
C ILE A 38 -17.01 3.63 9.11
N GLU A 39 -17.11 2.33 8.80
CA GLU A 39 -17.15 1.84 7.40
C GLU A 39 -18.37 2.35 6.61
N LYS A 40 -19.46 2.69 7.31
CA LYS A 40 -20.68 3.26 6.72
C LYS A 40 -20.68 4.80 6.66
N ASP A 41 -19.57 5.45 7.03
CA ASP A 41 -19.47 6.91 7.16
C ASP A 41 -20.50 7.53 8.14
N ILE A 42 -21.09 6.73 9.03
CA ILE A 42 -22.02 7.21 10.06
C ILE A 42 -21.25 7.93 11.18
N GLN A 43 -20.03 7.45 11.47
CA GLN A 43 -19.19 8.00 12.51
C GLN A 43 -17.79 8.29 11.96
N LYS A 44 -17.32 9.53 12.16
CA LYS A 44 -15.92 9.88 11.88
C LYS A 44 -15.00 9.12 12.86
N PRO A 45 -13.95 8.43 12.39
CA PRO A 45 -13.00 7.76 13.29
C PRO A 45 -12.23 8.80 14.11
N LEU A 46 -12.01 8.50 15.39
CA LEU A 46 -11.15 9.30 16.26
C LEU A 46 -9.67 9.06 15.92
N PRO A 47 -8.77 10.02 16.18
CA PRO A 47 -7.33 9.84 16.00
C PRO A 47 -6.80 8.56 16.67
N GLU A 48 -7.16 8.31 17.93
CA GLU A 48 -6.79 7.11 18.68
C GLU A 48 -7.29 5.81 18.00
N THR A 49 -8.47 5.86 17.36
CA THR A 49 -9.00 4.72 16.60
C THR A 49 -8.18 4.47 15.34
N LEU A 50 -7.74 5.52 14.65
CA LEU A 50 -6.91 5.41 13.46
C LEU A 50 -5.52 4.87 13.77
N GLU A 51 -4.94 5.28 14.90
CA GLU A 51 -3.64 4.78 15.39
C GLU A 51 -3.67 3.27 15.62
N LYS A 52 -4.72 2.76 16.26
CA LYS A 52 -4.94 1.31 16.47
C LYS A 52 -5.15 0.54 15.16
N LEU A 53 -5.73 1.18 14.16
CA LEU A 53 -6.04 0.55 12.87
C LEU A 53 -4.86 0.56 11.90
N ALA A 54 -4.03 1.61 11.90
CA ALA A 54 -2.91 1.79 10.98
C ALA A 54 -2.00 0.55 10.82
N PRO A 55 -1.42 -0.02 11.91
CA PRO A 55 -0.53 -1.17 11.77
C PRO A 55 -1.24 -2.42 11.26
N LEU A 56 -2.52 -2.59 11.58
CA LEU A 56 -3.32 -3.74 11.14
C LEU A 56 -3.72 -3.62 9.68
N LEU A 57 -3.97 -2.39 9.21
CA LEU A 57 -4.37 -2.10 7.84
C LEU A 57 -3.17 -1.96 6.89
N ASN A 58 -1.94 -2.15 7.37
CA ASN A 58 -0.69 -1.97 6.62
C ASN A 58 -0.58 -0.59 5.96
N VAL A 59 -1.01 0.46 6.66
CA VAL A 59 -0.92 1.86 6.20
C VAL A 59 -0.38 2.74 7.32
N SER A 60 0.20 3.88 6.96
CA SER A 60 0.67 4.84 7.96
C SER A 60 -0.51 5.52 8.66
N TYR A 61 -0.28 5.95 9.91
CA TYR A 61 -1.27 6.69 10.69
C TYR A 61 -1.63 8.02 10.02
N GLU A 62 -0.64 8.72 9.47
CA GLU A 62 -0.77 9.98 8.76
C GLU A 62 -1.65 9.83 7.52
N HIS A 63 -1.53 8.71 6.79
CA HIS A 63 -2.38 8.42 5.65
C HIS A 63 -3.85 8.28 6.07
N LEU A 64 -4.13 7.56 7.16
CA LEU A 64 -5.49 7.43 7.70
C LEU A 64 -6.02 8.77 8.22
N MET A 65 -5.19 9.59 8.86
CA MET A 65 -5.55 10.93 9.31
C MET A 65 -5.89 11.86 8.13
N SER A 66 -5.11 11.78 7.05
CA SER A 66 -5.35 12.54 5.81
C SER A 66 -6.66 12.10 5.15
N LEU A 67 -6.90 10.78 5.05
CA LEU A 67 -8.17 10.24 4.56
C LEU A 67 -9.35 10.71 5.39
N ALA A 68 -9.21 10.74 6.72
CA ALA A 68 -10.24 11.23 7.63
C ALA A 68 -10.35 12.77 7.65
N GLY A 69 -9.54 13.51 6.89
CA GLY A 69 -9.58 14.97 6.84
C GLY A 69 -9.12 15.64 8.13
N TYR A 70 -8.20 15.01 8.88
CA TYR A 70 -7.50 15.64 10.00
C TYR A 70 -6.18 16.30 9.58
N LEU A 71 -5.60 15.86 8.47
CA LEU A 71 -4.40 16.45 7.87
C LEU A 71 -4.72 16.96 6.46
N PRO A 72 -4.03 18.02 5.99
CA PRO A 72 -4.11 18.43 4.60
C PRO A 72 -3.73 17.26 3.70
N VAL A 73 -4.52 17.02 2.66
CA VAL A 73 -4.25 15.97 1.69
C VAL A 73 -3.02 16.40 0.89
N ASP A 74 -1.85 15.87 1.23
CA ASP A 74 -0.73 15.91 0.30
C ASP A 74 -1.15 15.11 -0.94
N ASN A 75 -1.34 15.81 -2.05
CA ASN A 75 -1.71 15.22 -3.35
C ASN A 75 -0.54 14.42 -3.96
N SER A 76 0.30 13.77 -3.15
CA SER A 76 1.13 12.67 -3.61
C SER A 76 0.21 11.47 -3.87
N GLU A 77 -0.54 11.56 -4.97
CA GLU A 77 -1.24 10.43 -5.55
C GLU A 77 -0.20 9.38 -5.95
N ASP A 78 0.13 8.45 -5.05
CA ASP A 78 0.62 7.10 -5.37
C ASP A 78 0.86 6.29 -4.08
N THR A 79 -0.18 5.62 -3.58
CA THR A 79 -0.02 4.51 -2.62
C THR A 79 -0.88 3.31 -3.02
N SER A 80 -0.85 2.96 -4.31
CA SER A 80 -1.00 1.57 -4.72
C SER A 80 0.38 0.95 -4.57
N SER A 81 0.53 -0.07 -3.71
CA SER A 81 1.77 -0.79 -3.41
C SER A 81 2.80 -0.09 -2.50
N LYS A 82 2.63 -0.24 -1.17
CA LYS A 82 3.78 -0.44 -0.29
C LYS A 82 3.59 -1.72 0.52
N SER A 83 3.91 -2.82 -0.16
CA SER A 83 4.58 -3.97 0.48
C SER A 83 5.94 -3.48 1.03
N PRO A 84 6.53 -4.21 1.97
CA PRO A 84 7.19 -3.70 3.17
C PRO A 84 8.51 -2.96 2.90
N LEU A 85 8.85 -2.02 3.80
CA LEU A 85 10.05 -1.19 3.84
C LEU A 85 10.17 -0.17 2.69
N SER A 86 9.58 1.01 2.87
CA SER A 86 9.94 2.16 2.02
C SER A 86 11.17 2.88 2.56
N PHE A 87 12.30 2.18 2.60
CA PHE A 87 13.47 2.86 2.11
C PHE A 87 13.40 2.74 0.58
N GLU A 88 13.22 3.87 -0.07
CA GLU A 88 13.30 3.93 -1.52
C GLU A 88 14.73 3.48 -1.88
N ILE A 89 14.88 2.33 -2.56
CA ILE A 89 16.19 1.74 -2.85
C ILE A 89 17.10 2.77 -3.53
N GLU A 90 16.52 3.63 -4.37
CA GLU A 90 17.20 4.77 -4.98
C GLU A 90 17.73 5.77 -3.93
N LYS A 91 16.96 6.07 -2.89
CA LYS A 91 17.38 6.94 -1.78
C LYS A 91 18.53 6.33 -0.98
N VAL A 92 18.44 5.03 -0.65
CA VAL A 92 19.53 4.32 0.06
C VAL A 92 20.80 4.30 -0.81
N LEU A 93 20.67 3.98 -2.09
CA LEU A 93 21.79 3.97 -3.03
C LEU A 93 22.51 5.33 -3.09
N ARG A 94 21.76 6.44 -3.02
CA ARG A 94 22.31 7.80 -3.11
C ARG A 94 22.85 8.33 -1.78
N GLU A 95 22.15 8.11 -0.67
CA GLU A 95 22.46 8.74 0.62
C GLU A 95 23.48 7.98 1.46
N GLU A 96 23.60 6.67 1.26
CA GLU A 96 24.46 5.82 2.11
C GLU A 96 25.75 5.39 1.40
N ASN A 97 26.76 5.08 2.20
CA ASN A 97 28.00 4.44 1.73
C ASN A 97 27.77 2.94 1.61
N ILE A 98 27.58 2.47 0.38
CA ILE A 98 27.24 1.07 0.10
C ILE A 98 28.46 0.35 -0.44
N THR A 99 28.62 -0.89 0.02
CA THR A 99 29.58 -1.82 -0.55
C THR A 99 28.86 -2.94 -1.32
N PHE A 100 29.45 -3.38 -2.42
CA PHE A 100 29.03 -4.58 -3.15
C PHE A 100 30.26 -5.46 -3.34
N GLU A 101 30.16 -6.72 -2.92
CA GLU A 101 31.30 -7.65 -2.90
C GLU A 101 32.53 -7.11 -2.13
N GLY A 102 32.30 -6.23 -1.15
CA GLY A 102 33.35 -5.61 -0.34
C GLY A 102 33.98 -4.35 -0.96
N VAL A 103 33.58 -3.95 -2.17
CA VAL A 103 34.04 -2.72 -2.84
C VAL A 103 33.04 -1.59 -2.56
N LEU A 104 33.53 -0.41 -2.18
CA LEU A 104 32.68 0.79 -2.04
C LEU A 104 32.24 1.26 -3.42
N LEU A 105 30.93 1.44 -3.60
CA LEU A 105 30.38 1.96 -4.85
C LEU A 105 30.56 3.47 -4.90
N ASP A 106 31.06 3.94 -6.04
CA ASP A 106 31.04 5.37 -6.35
C ASP A 106 29.67 5.80 -6.93
N ASN A 107 29.55 7.08 -7.30
CA ASN A 107 28.28 7.61 -7.79
C ASN A 107 27.92 7.06 -9.18
N ASP A 108 28.90 6.76 -10.02
CA ASP A 108 28.66 6.25 -11.37
C ASP A 108 28.19 4.78 -11.26
N ASP A 109 28.83 3.97 -10.43
CA ASP A 109 28.40 2.60 -10.10
C ASP A 109 26.97 2.58 -9.53
N LYS A 110 26.65 3.52 -8.64
CA LYS A 110 25.31 3.65 -8.04
C LYS A 110 24.26 3.95 -9.10
N ASP A 111 24.54 4.85 -10.04
CA ASP A 111 23.61 5.19 -11.12
C ASP A 111 23.40 4.00 -12.08
N ASP A 112 24.46 3.27 -12.42
CA ASP A 112 24.39 2.04 -13.22
C ASP A 112 23.52 0.96 -12.56
N VAL A 113 23.71 0.74 -11.25
CA VAL A 113 22.88 -0.19 -10.47
C VAL A 113 21.41 0.25 -10.45
N ILE A 114 21.14 1.55 -10.27
CA ILE A 114 19.78 2.09 -10.31
C ILE A 114 19.14 1.84 -11.67
N GLU A 115 19.85 2.10 -12.77
CA GLU A 115 19.36 1.88 -14.13
C GLU A 115 19.06 0.39 -14.37
N PHE A 116 19.99 -0.49 -13.99
CA PHE A 116 19.82 -1.93 -14.12
C PHE A 116 18.56 -2.41 -13.40
N ILE A 117 18.35 -1.97 -12.15
CA ILE A 117 17.14 -2.29 -11.37
C ILE A 117 15.89 -1.76 -12.08
N LYS A 118 15.91 -0.52 -12.59
CA LYS A 118 14.77 0.07 -13.33
C LYS A 118 14.41 -0.76 -14.56
N VAL A 119 15.39 -1.21 -15.34
CA VAL A 119 15.19 -2.09 -16.51
C VAL A 119 14.62 -3.44 -16.10
N ALA A 120 15.21 -4.09 -15.10
CA ALA A 120 14.73 -5.38 -14.58
C ALA A 120 13.27 -5.30 -14.11
N LEU A 121 12.91 -4.24 -13.36
CA LEU A 121 11.55 -4.02 -12.88
C LEU A 121 10.55 -3.77 -14.03
N ARG A 122 10.93 -3.01 -15.06
CA ARG A 122 10.10 -2.82 -16.27
C ARG A 122 9.81 -4.16 -16.93
N ALA A 123 10.82 -5.01 -17.08
CA ALA A 123 10.66 -6.35 -17.66
C ALA A 123 9.76 -7.26 -16.79
N ILE A 124 9.91 -7.23 -15.47
CA ILE A 124 9.05 -7.97 -14.53
C ILE A 124 7.59 -7.51 -14.62
N ARG A 125 7.35 -6.19 -14.63
CA ARG A 125 6.00 -5.61 -14.75
C ARG A 125 5.34 -5.99 -16.08
N LYS A 126 6.09 -5.94 -17.19
CA LYS A 126 5.61 -6.36 -18.52
C LYS A 126 5.18 -7.83 -18.51
N ARG A 127 6.01 -8.73 -17.98
CA ARG A 127 5.67 -10.16 -17.84
C ARG A 127 4.41 -10.40 -17.00
N LYS A 128 4.29 -9.72 -15.85
CA LYS A 128 3.08 -9.81 -15.00
C LYS A 128 1.81 -9.29 -15.70
N SER A 129 1.93 -8.26 -16.54
CA SER A 129 0.80 -7.73 -17.31
C SER A 129 0.35 -8.62 -18.46
N MET A 130 1.28 -9.40 -19.05
CA MET A 130 0.99 -10.36 -20.12
C MET A 130 0.31 -11.62 -19.60
N GLN A 131 0.80 -12.19 -18.49
CA GLN A 131 0.19 -13.36 -17.85
C GLN A 131 -1.25 -13.08 -17.36
N LYS A 132 -1.52 -11.83 -16.92
CA LYS A 132 -2.87 -11.40 -16.52
C LYS A 132 -3.83 -11.21 -17.70
N LYS A 133 -3.33 -10.97 -18.92
CA LYS A 133 -4.16 -10.86 -20.14
C LYS A 133 -4.50 -12.23 -20.72
N GLU A 134 -3.55 -13.16 -20.72
CA GLU A 134 -3.79 -14.54 -21.19
C GLU A 134 -4.79 -15.28 -20.31
N SER A 135 -4.76 -15.10 -18.98
CA SER A 135 -5.74 -15.70 -18.07
C SER A 135 -7.18 -15.20 -18.27
N ILE A 136 -7.39 -14.05 -18.91
CA ILE A 136 -8.73 -13.49 -19.18
C ILE A 136 -9.30 -14.02 -20.50
N THR A 137 -8.45 -14.40 -21.47
CA THR A 137 -8.90 -14.87 -22.80
C THR A 137 -9.32 -16.34 -22.85
N PHE A 138 -8.98 -17.16 -21.84
CA PHE A 138 -9.38 -18.58 -21.81
C PHE A 138 -10.81 -18.82 -21.31
N ASP A 139 -11.41 -17.88 -20.56
CA ASP A 139 -12.78 -18.02 -20.05
C ASP A 139 -13.86 -17.68 -21.11
N ASP A 140 -13.55 -16.85 -22.10
CA ASP A 140 -14.51 -16.43 -23.14
C ASP A 140 -14.74 -17.48 -24.24
N ASN A 141 -13.90 -18.53 -24.32
CA ASN A 141 -13.96 -19.54 -25.37
C ASN A 141 -14.56 -20.89 -24.92
N GLN A 142 -15.07 -20.98 -23.68
CA GLN A 142 -15.79 -22.15 -23.15
C GLN A 142 -17.31 -21.93 -23.10
N ASN A 143 -17.81 -20.79 -23.59
CA ASN A 143 -19.23 -20.44 -23.54
C ASN A 143 -19.80 -20.06 -24.92
N LYS A 144 -19.39 -20.77 -25.97
CA LYS A 144 -19.93 -20.62 -27.32
C LYS A 144 -20.22 -21.96 -27.98
#